data_AF-A0A7W0H455-F1
#
_entry.id   AF-A0A7W0H455-F1
#
_cell.length_a   1.000
_cell.length_b   1.000
_cell.length_c   1.000
_cell.angle_alpha   90.00
_cell.angle_beta   90.00
_cell.angle_gamma   90.00
#
_symmetry.space_group_name_H-M   'P 1'
#
loop_
_entity.id
_entity.type
_entity.pdbx_description
1 polymer ?
#
loop_
_entity_poly.entity_id
_entity_poly.type
_entity_poly.pdbx_seq_one_letter_code
_entity_poly.pdbx_strand_id
1 'polypeptide(L)'
;MQVVEVGIYSGGSLPMWADYFGPGCHIYGIDIEPACRKYAGEGVSVFIGDQADPEFWGDFHREVGPVDVLIDDGGHEAHQQIATLRAMLPNLRAGGVYVCEDVHGAGHAFNAFVDGLTWPLSDARGYERSDPSGLQQHVAAVHRYPLLTVIEKPESPVAPFEAPRHGTEWQPFL
;
A
#
# COMPACT_ATOMS: atom_id res chain seq x y z
N MET A 1 -15.46 -8.42 -4.39
CA MET A 1 -14.36 -7.51 -4.03
C MET A 1 -13.79 -7.96 -2.69
N GLN A 2 -12.49 -7.85 -2.49
CA GLN A 2 -11.77 -8.24 -1.27
C GLN A 2 -11.06 -7.01 -0.70
N VAL A 3 -11.48 -6.61 0.50
CA VAL A 3 -10.99 -5.42 1.17
C VAL A 3 -10.34 -5.83 2.48
N VAL A 4 -9.15 -5.32 2.76
CA VAL A 4 -8.46 -5.54 4.02
C VAL A 4 -8.42 -4.24 4.78
N GLU A 5 -8.69 -4.30 6.08
CA GLU A 5 -8.52 -3.20 7.01
C GLU A 5 -7.67 -3.67 8.19
N VAL A 6 -6.53 -3.02 8.39
CA VAL A 6 -5.67 -3.20 9.58
C VAL A 6 -6.05 -2.14 10.60
N GLY A 7 -6.32 -2.55 11.84
CA GLY A 7 -6.73 -1.64 12.91
C GLY A 7 -8.25 -1.52 13.06
N ILE A 8 -8.97 -2.64 13.22
CA ILE A 8 -10.44 -2.58 13.28
C ILE A 8 -11.00 -2.10 14.63
N TYR A 9 -10.23 -2.13 15.71
CA TYR A 9 -10.53 -1.62 17.05
C TYR A 9 -11.97 -1.88 17.55
N SER A 10 -12.87 -0.91 17.35
CA SER A 10 -14.27 -0.97 17.79
C SER A 10 -15.25 -1.53 16.74
N GLY A 11 -14.73 -1.88 15.55
CA GLY A 11 -15.46 -2.46 14.42
C GLY A 11 -16.31 -1.46 13.63
N GLY A 12 -16.18 -0.16 13.90
CA GLY A 12 -17.10 0.88 13.37
C GLY A 12 -17.01 1.10 11.86
N SER A 13 -15.84 0.91 11.26
CA SER A 13 -15.57 1.09 9.84
C SER A 13 -16.00 -0.10 8.99
N LEU A 14 -15.98 -1.33 9.54
CA LEU A 14 -16.40 -2.55 8.85
C LEU A 14 -17.77 -2.45 8.16
N PRO A 15 -18.87 -2.04 8.84
CA PRO A 15 -20.16 -1.89 8.17
C PRO A 15 -20.19 -0.74 7.15
N MET A 16 -19.39 0.31 7.37
CA MET A 16 -19.25 1.41 6.40
C MET A 16 -18.63 0.89 5.09
N TRP A 17 -17.55 0.11 5.17
CA TRP A 17 -16.92 -0.48 3.99
C TRP A 17 -17.85 -1.47 3.28
N ALA A 18 -18.63 -2.25 4.03
CA ALA A 18 -19.59 -3.20 3.46
C ALA A 18 -20.69 -2.47 2.67
N ASP A 19 -21.18 -1.34 3.19
CA ASP A 19 -22.17 -0.51 2.51
C ASP A 19 -21.58 0.18 1.27
N TYR A 20 -20.38 0.77 1.39
CA TYR A 20 -19.73 1.51 0.32
C TYR A 20 -19.39 0.63 -0.90
N PHE A 21 -18.80 -0.54 -0.68
CA PHE A 21 -18.43 -1.45 -1.77
C PHE A 21 -19.58 -2.35 -2.24
N GLY A 22 -20.64 -2.43 -1.44
CA GLY A 22 -21.88 -3.09 -1.80
C GLY A 22 -21.80 -4.62 -1.85
N PRO A 23 -22.85 -5.26 -2.42
CA PRO A 23 -22.99 -6.71 -2.40
C PRO A 23 -21.83 -7.45 -3.07
N GLY A 24 -21.35 -8.52 -2.42
CA GLY A 24 -20.23 -9.32 -2.91
C GLY A 24 -18.85 -8.76 -2.54
N CYS A 25 -18.78 -7.71 -1.73
CA CYS A 25 -17.60 -7.35 -0.97
C CYS A 25 -17.41 -8.31 0.20
N HIS A 26 -16.17 -8.76 0.40
CA HIS A 26 -15.74 -9.48 1.59
C HIS A 26 -14.65 -8.66 2.27
N ILE A 27 -14.83 -8.39 3.57
CA ILE A 27 -13.91 -7.59 4.37
C ILE A 27 -13.07 -8.52 5.24
N TYR A 28 -11.78 -8.28 5.26
CA TYR A 28 -10.81 -8.94 6.12
C TYR A 28 -10.33 -7.91 7.14
N GLY A 29 -10.86 -7.97 8.35
CA GLY A 29 -10.43 -7.13 9.46
C GLY A 29 -9.23 -7.73 10.17
N ILE A 30 -8.21 -6.93 10.46
CA ILE A 30 -7.01 -7.33 11.18
C ILE A 30 -6.88 -6.48 12.44
N ASP A 31 -6.64 -7.12 13.58
CA ASP A 31 -6.33 -6.43 14.84
C ASP A 31 -5.37 -7.24 15.71
N ILE A 32 -4.61 -6.57 16.57
CA ILE A 32 -3.79 -7.25 17.58
C ILE A 32 -4.66 -7.74 18.76
N GLU A 33 -5.79 -7.09 19.03
CA GLU A 33 -6.66 -7.38 20.17
C GLU A 33 -7.56 -8.62 19.92
N PRO A 34 -7.37 -9.73 20.66
CA PRO A 34 -8.19 -10.94 20.52
C PRO A 34 -9.70 -10.74 20.60
N ALA A 35 -10.17 -9.74 21.34
CA ALA A 35 -11.59 -9.42 21.47
C ALA A 35 -12.25 -8.97 20.16
N CYS A 36 -11.48 -8.49 19.18
CA CYS A 36 -11.98 -8.08 17.87
C CYS A 36 -12.57 -9.24 17.06
N ARG A 37 -12.30 -10.51 17.42
CA ARG A 37 -12.95 -11.69 16.81
C ARG A 37 -14.48 -11.62 16.85
N LYS A 38 -15.06 -10.89 17.81
CA LYS A 38 -16.51 -10.70 17.91
C LYS A 38 -17.13 -9.99 16.71
N TYR A 39 -16.33 -9.30 15.88
CA TYR A 39 -16.81 -8.61 14.68
C TYR A 39 -16.85 -9.51 13.44
N ALA A 40 -16.37 -10.76 13.52
CA ALA A 40 -16.50 -11.71 12.43
C ALA A 40 -17.98 -12.07 12.20
N GLY A 41 -18.37 -12.22 10.94
CA GLY A 41 -19.75 -12.45 10.55
C GLY A 41 -19.93 -12.66 9.05
N GLU A 42 -21.17 -12.52 8.58
CA GLU A 42 -21.46 -12.61 7.15
C GLU A 42 -20.73 -11.49 6.38
N GLY A 43 -19.89 -11.87 5.42
CA GLY A 43 -19.08 -10.93 4.63
C GLY A 43 -17.88 -10.31 5.36
N VAL A 44 -17.61 -10.71 6.61
CA VAL A 44 -16.47 -10.21 7.40
C VAL A 44 -15.70 -11.36 8.05
N SER A 45 -14.42 -11.49 7.71
CA SER A 45 -13.47 -12.35 8.40
C SER A 45 -12.55 -11.52 9.28
N VAL A 46 -12.26 -11.98 10.50
CA VAL A 46 -11.34 -11.30 11.42
C VAL A 46 -10.10 -12.14 11.68
N PHE A 47 -8.93 -11.53 11.51
CA PHE A 47 -7.61 -12.09 11.78
C PHE A 47 -7.01 -11.37 12.99
N ILE A 48 -6.45 -12.15 13.91
CA ILE A 48 -5.77 -11.60 15.08
C ILE A 48 -4.27 -11.73 14.89
N GLY A 49 -3.55 -10.61 14.86
CA GLY A 49 -2.11 -10.59 14.63
C GLY A 49 -1.51 -9.18 14.71
N ASP A 50 -0.18 -9.13 14.80
CA ASP A 50 0.58 -7.89 14.78
C ASP A 50 0.96 -7.56 13.32
N GLN A 51 0.64 -6.34 12.86
CA GLN A 51 0.98 -5.90 11.51
C GLN A 51 2.50 -5.76 11.29
N ALA A 52 3.30 -5.67 12.36
CA ALA A 52 4.76 -5.69 12.28
C ALA A 52 5.34 -7.10 12.16
N ASP A 53 4.53 -8.16 12.35
CA ASP A 53 4.99 -9.53 12.30
C ASP A 53 4.98 -10.09 10.85
N PRO A 54 6.15 -10.41 10.27
CA PRO A 54 6.21 -11.01 8.94
C PRO A 54 5.63 -12.43 8.87
N GLU A 55 5.62 -13.19 9.98
CA GLU A 55 5.02 -14.54 10.00
C GLU A 55 3.50 -14.44 9.87
N PHE A 56 2.88 -13.51 10.59
CA PHE A 56 1.46 -13.18 10.44
C PHE A 56 1.09 -12.90 8.98
N TRP A 57 1.85 -12.04 8.30
CA TRP A 57 1.58 -11.76 6.88
C TRP A 57 1.77 -12.99 6.00
N GLY A 58 2.78 -13.83 6.27
CA GLY A 58 2.98 -15.08 5.53
C GLY A 58 1.77 -16.01 5.61
N ASP A 59 1.16 -16.11 6.78
CA ASP A 59 -0.04 -16.93 6.98
C ASP A 59 -1.30 -16.29 6.40
N PHE A 60 -1.48 -14.97 6.60
CA PHE A 60 -2.57 -14.21 5.99
C PHE A 60 -2.60 -14.37 4.46
N HIS A 61 -1.47 -14.20 3.79
CA HIS A 61 -1.39 -14.35 2.33
C HIS A 61 -1.72 -15.76 1.85
N ARG A 62 -1.35 -16.78 2.63
CA ARG A 62 -1.62 -18.18 2.29
C ARG A 62 -3.10 -18.50 2.39
N GLU A 63 -3.80 -17.89 3.34
CA GLU A 63 -5.21 -18.09 3.58
C GLU A 63 -6.10 -17.25 2.64
N VAL A 64 -5.77 -15.97 2.47
CA VAL A 64 -6.62 -15.00 1.76
C VAL A 64 -6.25 -14.87 0.28
N GLY A 65 -4.96 -14.92 -0.04
CA GLY A 65 -4.44 -14.60 -1.37
C GLY A 65 -4.52 -13.10 -1.69
N PRO A 66 -4.46 -12.73 -2.99
CA PRO A 66 -4.45 -11.34 -3.40
C PRO A 66 -5.76 -10.60 -3.18
N VAL A 67 -5.68 -9.34 -2.74
CA VAL A 67 -6.84 -8.48 -2.38
C VAL A 67 -6.93 -7.23 -3.26
N ASP A 68 -8.12 -6.62 -3.34
CA ASP A 68 -8.36 -5.45 -4.20
C ASP A 68 -7.93 -4.14 -3.54
N VAL A 69 -8.24 -3.99 -2.25
CA VAL A 69 -7.95 -2.78 -1.46
C VAL A 69 -7.38 -3.19 -0.12
N LEU A 70 -6.35 -2.47 0.33
CA LEU A 70 -5.89 -2.53 1.71
C LEU A 70 -5.89 -1.13 2.33
N ILE A 71 -6.41 -1.03 3.55
CA ILE A 71 -6.41 0.15 4.40
C ILE A 71 -5.61 -0.16 5.66
N ASP A 72 -4.55 0.60 5.92
CA ASP A 72 -3.70 0.51 7.11
C ASP A 72 -4.03 1.67 8.06
N ASP A 73 -4.88 1.38 9.04
CA ASP A 73 -5.30 2.26 10.14
C ASP A 73 -4.91 1.64 11.50
N GLY A 74 -3.78 0.93 11.53
CA GLY A 74 -3.36 0.13 12.68
C GLY A 74 -2.57 0.91 13.74
N GLY A 75 -1.35 0.49 14.05
CA GLY A 75 -0.59 1.06 15.17
C GLY A 75 0.03 2.45 14.95
N HIS A 76 -0.07 3.00 13.73
CA HIS A 76 0.42 4.32 13.29
C HIS A 76 1.92 4.60 13.45
N GLU A 77 2.71 3.70 14.05
CA GLU A 77 4.16 3.86 14.06
C GLU A 77 4.74 3.60 12.67
N ALA A 78 5.70 4.43 12.24
CA ALA A 78 6.29 4.32 10.91
C ALA A 78 6.81 2.91 10.58
N HIS A 79 7.37 2.19 11.56
CA HIS A 79 7.90 0.84 11.33
C HIS A 79 6.80 -0.17 11.02
N GLN A 80 5.62 -0.03 11.66
CA GLN A 80 4.45 -0.86 11.45
C GLN A 80 3.81 -0.58 10.08
N GLN A 81 3.65 0.70 9.73
CA GLN A 81 3.12 1.10 8.41
C GLN A 81 4.05 0.64 7.27
N ILE A 82 5.37 0.77 7.44
CA ILE A 82 6.34 0.26 6.46
C ILE A 82 6.25 -1.27 6.33
N ALA A 83 6.07 -2.00 7.45
CA ALA A 83 5.93 -3.45 7.44
C ALA A 83 4.69 -3.88 6.64
N THR A 84 3.52 -3.29 6.93
CA THR A 84 2.29 -3.54 6.18
C THR A 84 2.45 -3.23 4.70
N LEU A 85 2.99 -2.05 4.35
CA LEU A 85 3.19 -1.65 2.96
C LEU A 85 4.07 -2.64 2.18
N ARG A 86 5.19 -3.08 2.79
CA ARG A 86 6.10 -4.06 2.19
C ARG A 86 5.45 -5.43 2.00
N ALA A 87 4.66 -5.86 2.98
CA ALA A 87 3.98 -7.15 2.94
C ALA A 87 2.88 -7.15 1.88
N MET A 88 2.10 -6.08 1.78
CA MET A 88 0.83 -6.11 1.07
C MET A 88 0.87 -5.52 -0.33
N LEU A 89 1.72 -4.53 -0.63
CA LEU A 89 1.76 -3.94 -1.97
C LEU A 89 2.03 -4.98 -3.08
N PRO A 90 2.97 -5.95 -2.92
CA PRO A 90 3.15 -7.03 -3.91
C PRO A 90 1.95 -7.98 -4.00
N ASN A 91 1.14 -8.08 -2.95
CA ASN A 91 0.01 -8.99 -2.83
C ASN A 91 -1.35 -8.35 -3.14
N LEU A 92 -1.42 -7.06 -3.46
CA LEU A 92 -2.61 -6.49 -4.08
C LEU A 92 -2.83 -7.09 -5.49
N ARG A 93 -4.08 -7.16 -5.94
CA ARG A 93 -4.40 -7.47 -7.35
C ARG A 93 -3.87 -6.38 -8.27
N ALA A 94 -3.68 -6.73 -9.55
CA ALA A 94 -3.47 -5.74 -10.59
C ALA A 94 -4.56 -4.67 -10.55
N GLY A 95 -4.17 -3.39 -10.60
CA GLY A 95 -5.10 -2.26 -10.41
C GLY A 95 -5.57 -2.01 -8.98
N GLY A 96 -5.07 -2.77 -7.99
CA GLY A 96 -5.45 -2.63 -6.58
C GLY A 96 -4.91 -1.36 -5.92
N VAL A 97 -5.44 -1.05 -4.73
CA VAL A 97 -5.13 0.19 -4.00
C VAL A 97 -4.65 -0.11 -2.58
N TYR A 98 -3.55 0.52 -2.18
CA TYR A 98 -3.08 0.58 -0.79
C TYR A 98 -3.37 1.97 -0.21
N VAL A 99 -3.91 2.01 0.99
CA VAL A 99 -4.22 3.23 1.75
C VAL A 99 -3.55 3.12 3.12
N CYS A 100 -2.91 4.18 3.58
CA CYS A 100 -2.38 4.28 4.94
C CYS A 100 -2.85 5.57 5.59
N GLU A 101 -3.50 5.43 6.75
CA GLU A 101 -4.10 6.49 7.56
C GLU A 101 -3.15 6.97 8.66
N ASP A 102 -3.52 8.10 9.27
CA ASP A 102 -2.81 8.77 10.36
C ASP A 102 -1.29 8.91 10.18
N VAL A 103 -0.90 9.20 8.93
CA VAL A 103 0.48 9.55 8.60
C VAL A 103 0.74 11.01 8.98
N HIS A 104 1.15 11.24 10.22
CA HIS A 104 1.28 12.60 10.77
C HIS A 104 2.59 12.86 11.51
N GLY A 105 2.87 14.15 11.74
CA GLY A 105 4.08 14.61 12.41
C GLY A 105 5.21 14.94 11.43
N ALA A 106 5.91 16.04 11.72
CA ALA A 106 7.05 16.47 10.91
C ALA A 106 8.15 15.40 10.93
N GLY A 107 8.49 14.85 9.76
CA GLY A 107 9.53 13.83 9.64
C GLY A 107 9.07 12.39 9.91
N HIS A 108 7.77 12.09 9.85
CA HIS A 108 7.29 10.71 9.94
C HIS A 108 8.01 9.80 8.92
N ALA A 109 8.75 8.79 9.40
CA ALA A 109 9.69 8.03 8.56
C ALA A 109 9.01 7.26 7.42
N PHE A 110 7.72 6.92 7.57
CA PHE A 110 6.91 6.36 6.50
C PHE A 110 6.82 7.30 5.28
N ASN A 111 6.75 8.63 5.49
CA ASN A 111 6.72 9.59 4.39
C ASN A 111 7.99 9.50 3.55
N ALA A 112 9.15 9.55 4.20
CA ALA A 112 10.44 9.43 3.52
C ALA A 112 10.60 8.08 2.82
N PHE A 113 10.06 7.01 3.40
CA PHE A 113 10.06 5.68 2.78
C PHE A 113 9.27 5.67 1.46
N VAL A 114 8.04 6.19 1.47
CA VAL A 114 7.20 6.30 0.27
C VAL A 114 7.81 7.22 -0.77
N ASP A 115 8.38 8.36 -0.37
CA ASP A 115 9.06 9.27 -1.29
C ASP A 115 10.25 8.56 -1.98
N GLY A 116 10.98 7.73 -1.24
CA GLY A 116 12.04 6.87 -1.77
C GLY A 116 11.56 5.86 -2.81
N LEU A 117 10.30 5.40 -2.74
CA LEU A 117 9.71 4.53 -3.78
C LEU A 117 9.52 5.29 -5.09
N THR A 118 9.29 6.60 -5.05
CA THR A 118 9.11 7.43 -6.25
C THR A 118 10.42 8.01 -6.79
N TRP A 119 11.48 8.06 -5.97
CA TRP A 119 12.71 8.79 -6.30
C TRP A 119 13.44 8.29 -7.56
N PRO A 120 13.70 6.98 -7.78
CA PRO A 120 14.37 6.49 -8.99
C PRO A 120 13.54 6.71 -10.26
N LEU A 121 12.21 6.85 -10.15
CA LEU A 121 11.36 7.22 -11.28
C LEU A 121 11.56 8.70 -11.68
N SER A 122 12.20 9.50 -10.81
CA SER A 122 12.40 10.95 -10.97
C SER A 122 13.88 11.39 -10.96
N ASP A 123 14.85 10.45 -10.93
CA ASP A 123 16.27 10.82 -10.81
C ASP A 123 16.83 11.42 -12.11
N ALA A 124 16.88 12.74 -12.11
CA ALA A 124 17.42 13.63 -13.12
C ALA A 124 18.96 13.60 -13.27
N ARG A 125 19.71 12.73 -12.60
CA ARG A 125 21.19 12.74 -12.70
C ARG A 125 21.76 11.77 -13.74
N GLY A 126 20.96 10.79 -14.20
CA GLY A 126 21.38 9.76 -15.17
C GLY A 126 20.75 9.88 -16.57
N TYR A 127 19.48 10.29 -16.69
CA TYR A 127 18.73 10.56 -17.94
C TYR A 127 18.94 9.58 -19.11
N GLU A 128 19.07 8.28 -18.89
CA GLU A 128 19.06 7.33 -20.01
C GLU A 128 18.17 6.14 -19.70
N ARG A 129 18.29 5.59 -18.49
CA ARG A 129 17.47 4.48 -18.02
C ARG A 129 17.34 4.46 -16.50
N SER A 130 16.18 4.07 -16.00
CA SER A 130 15.92 3.76 -14.59
C SER A 130 15.13 2.45 -14.47
N ASP A 131 15.67 1.48 -13.72
CA ASP A 131 15.03 0.19 -13.47
C ASP A 131 14.33 0.21 -12.09
N PRO A 132 13.02 -0.09 -11.99
CA PRO A 132 12.34 -0.13 -10.71
C PRO A 132 12.83 -1.31 -9.86
N SER A 133 13.04 -1.08 -8.56
CA SER A 133 13.27 -2.16 -7.61
C SER A 133 12.04 -3.07 -7.47
N GLY A 134 12.22 -4.22 -6.79
CA GLY A 134 11.16 -5.22 -6.61
C GLY A 134 9.88 -4.69 -5.96
N LEU A 135 9.95 -3.66 -5.10
CA LEU A 135 8.75 -3.02 -4.54
C LEU A 135 8.22 -1.89 -5.45
N GLN A 136 9.11 -1.15 -6.10
CA GLN A 136 8.76 -0.01 -6.96
C GLN A 136 8.00 -0.41 -8.22
N GLN A 137 8.25 -1.62 -8.74
CA GLN A 137 7.49 -2.13 -9.88
C GLN A 137 5.98 -2.24 -9.60
N HIS A 138 5.58 -2.20 -8.32
CA HIS A 138 4.18 -2.25 -7.89
C HIS A 138 3.59 -0.86 -7.57
N VAL A 139 4.29 0.23 -7.89
CA VAL A 139 3.84 1.61 -7.63
C VAL A 139 3.55 2.30 -8.96
N ALA A 140 2.28 2.49 -9.30
CA ALA A 140 1.87 3.29 -10.46
C ALA A 140 1.83 4.77 -10.11
N ALA A 141 1.21 5.10 -8.97
CA ALA A 141 1.04 6.45 -8.47
C ALA A 141 1.05 6.49 -6.94
N VAL A 142 1.39 7.67 -6.41
CA VAL A 142 1.30 7.99 -4.99
C VAL A 142 0.53 9.30 -4.84
N HIS A 143 -0.51 9.29 -4.01
CA HIS A 143 -1.34 10.45 -3.68
C HIS A 143 -1.17 10.77 -2.20
N ARG A 144 -0.97 12.06 -1.89
CA ARG A 144 -0.83 12.55 -0.52
C ARG A 144 -1.98 13.50 -0.20
N TYR A 145 -2.68 13.20 0.88
CA TYR A 145 -3.67 14.08 1.49
C TYR A 145 -3.28 14.31 2.96
N PRO A 146 -3.87 15.30 3.65
CA PRO A 146 -3.68 15.42 5.09
C PRO A 146 -3.98 14.08 5.78
N LEU A 147 -3.01 13.56 6.55
CA LEU A 147 -3.07 12.29 7.30
C LEU A 147 -3.16 11.00 6.47
N LEU A 148 -3.27 11.08 5.14
CA LEU A 148 -3.56 9.92 4.29
C LEU A 148 -2.58 9.81 3.13
N THR A 149 -2.06 8.60 2.92
CA THR A 149 -1.29 8.24 1.73
C THR A 149 -1.98 7.13 0.96
N VAL A 150 -2.16 7.31 -0.35
CA VAL A 150 -2.75 6.32 -1.25
C VAL A 150 -1.73 5.92 -2.29
N ILE A 151 -1.57 4.62 -2.54
CA ILE A 151 -0.69 4.06 -3.55
C ILE A 151 -1.53 3.19 -4.50
N GLU A 152 -1.47 3.51 -5.79
CA GLU A 152 -2.12 2.72 -6.84
C GLU A 152 -1.13 1.67 -7.36
N LYS A 153 -1.57 0.40 -7.41
CA LYS A 153 -0.82 -0.68 -8.04
C LYS A 153 -1.12 -0.74 -9.54
N PRO A 154 -0.11 -0.87 -10.41
CA PRO A 154 -0.36 -0.93 -11.84
C PRO A 154 -1.03 -2.25 -12.26
N GLU A 155 -1.65 -2.25 -13.44
CA GLU A 155 -2.19 -3.47 -14.08
C GLU A 155 -1.10 -4.50 -14.41
N SER A 156 0.11 -4.02 -14.67
CA SER A 156 1.31 -4.81 -14.91
C SER A 156 2.52 -4.15 -14.25
N PRO A 157 3.53 -4.90 -13.79
CA PRO A 157 4.73 -4.30 -13.19
C PRO A 157 5.29 -3.15 -14.03
N VAL A 158 5.63 -2.03 -13.38
CA VAL A 158 6.21 -0.86 -14.07
C VAL A 158 7.48 -1.30 -14.79
N ALA A 159 7.54 -1.00 -16.09
CA ALA A 159 8.70 -1.28 -16.92
C ALA A 159 9.85 -0.30 -16.62
N PRO A 160 11.10 -0.64 -16.96
CA PRO A 160 12.18 0.34 -16.95
C PRO A 160 11.80 1.61 -17.71
N PHE A 161 12.09 2.76 -17.11
CA PHE A 161 11.93 4.05 -17.78
C PHE A 161 13.16 4.32 -18.64
N GLU A 162 12.97 4.40 -19.95
CA GLU A 162 14.03 4.75 -20.91
C GLU A 162 13.79 6.17 -21.42
N ALA A 163 14.76 7.06 -21.19
CA ALA A 163 14.70 8.45 -21.65
C ALA A 163 16.04 8.84 -22.29
N PRO A 164 16.42 8.21 -23.42
CA PRO A 164 17.66 8.54 -24.10
C PRO A 164 17.72 10.05 -24.39
N ARG A 165 18.87 10.67 -24.11
CA ARG A 165 19.05 12.11 -24.34
C ARG A 165 18.91 12.40 -25.84
N HIS A 166 17.82 13.03 -26.22
CA HIS A 166 17.64 13.56 -27.58
C HIS A 166 18.14 15.01 -27.72
N GLY A 167 18.55 15.66 -26.62
CA GLY A 167 18.87 17.08 -26.55
C GLY A 167 20.34 17.48 -26.72
N THR A 168 21.27 16.59 -27.03
CA THR A 168 22.68 17.00 -27.29
C THR A 168 22.93 17.56 -28.70
N GLU A 169 21.89 17.86 -29.48
CA GLU A 169 22.00 18.78 -30.62
C GLU A 169 21.72 20.24 -30.25
N TRP A 170 21.71 20.60 -28.96
CA TRP A 170 21.95 21.99 -28.60
C TRP A 170 23.43 22.30 -28.87
N GLN A 171 23.75 22.86 -30.03
CA GLN A 171 25.02 23.53 -30.29
C GLN A 171 24.92 24.92 -29.65
N PRO A 172 25.43 25.13 -28.41
CA PRO A 172 25.47 26.47 -27.87
C PRO A 172 26.60 27.18 -28.63
N PHE A 173 26.22 28.12 -29.48
CA PHE A 173 27.10 28.96 -30.29
C PHE A 173 27.67 28.27 -31.55
N LEU A 174 27.03 28.54 -32.70
CA LEU A 174 27.70 28.64 -34.00
C LEU A 174 28.35 30.02 -34.11
#